data_AF-A0A176YHV8-F1
#
_entry.id   AF-A0A176YHV8-F1
#
_cell.length_a   1.000
_cell.length_b   1.000
_cell.length_c   1.000
_cell.angle_alpha   90.00
_cell.angle_beta   90.00
_cell.angle_gamma   90.00
#
_symmetry.space_group_name_H-M   'P 1'
#
loop_
_entity.id
_entity.type
_entity.pdbx_description
1 polymer ?
#
loop_
_entity_poly.entity_id
_entity_poly.type
_entity_poly.pdbx_seq_one_letter_code
_entity_poly.pdbx_strand_id
1 'polypeptide(L)'
;MAHVYEGQPDGRQADTAIPVSRFRPKYRALSDDEKALHDEIKNKAAELEEVFGRVKAGRYASLAMTSLEQSVMWIVKELTS
;
A
#
# COMPACT_ATOMS: atom_id res chain seq x y z
N MET A 1 4.52 22.37 -8.84
CA MET A 1 4.71 20.98 -8.40
C MET A 1 3.47 20.23 -8.85
N ALA A 2 3.58 19.38 -9.87
CA ALA A 2 2.43 18.67 -10.43
C ALA A 2 1.87 17.66 -9.41
N HIS A 3 0.55 17.51 -9.36
CA HIS A 3 -0.12 16.73 -8.32
C HIS A 3 0.13 15.23 -8.50
N VAL A 4 0.36 14.51 -7.40
CA VAL A 4 0.65 13.06 -7.33
C VAL A 4 -0.47 12.18 -7.93
N TYR A 5 -1.66 12.75 -8.16
CA TYR A 5 -2.81 12.06 -8.75
C TYR A 5 -2.94 12.24 -10.27
N GLU A 6 -2.03 12.99 -10.91
CA GLU A 6 -2.08 13.29 -12.35
C GLU A 6 -1.31 12.28 -13.23
N GLY A 7 -1.02 11.08 -12.70
CA GLY A 7 -0.47 9.97 -13.49
C GLY A 7 1.00 10.11 -13.92
N GLN A 8 1.70 11.16 -13.45
CA GLN A 8 3.14 11.28 -13.63
C GLN A 8 3.86 10.30 -12.69
N PRO A 9 4.85 9.53 -13.16
CA PRO A 9 5.60 8.60 -12.32
C PRO A 9 6.32 9.35 -11.18
N ASP A 10 6.28 8.78 -9.96
CA ASP A 10 6.97 9.36 -8.80
C ASP A 10 8.48 9.40 -9.08
N GLY A 11 9.06 10.60 -9.21
CA GLY A 11 10.49 10.78 -9.48
C GLY A 11 11.44 10.25 -8.39
N ARG A 12 10.89 9.75 -7.27
CA ARG A 12 11.64 9.01 -6.25
C ARG A 12 11.74 7.51 -6.54
N GLN A 13 10.96 6.95 -7.46
CA GLN A 13 11.15 5.57 -7.93
C GLN A 13 12.37 5.51 -8.83
N ALA A 14 13.23 4.52 -8.60
CA ALA A 14 14.38 4.26 -9.45
C ALA A 14 13.95 3.42 -10.67
N ASP A 15 14.51 3.75 -11.84
CA ASP A 15 14.34 2.95 -13.07
C ASP A 15 15.19 1.67 -13.05
N THR A 16 16.10 1.55 -12.08
CA THR A 16 17.03 0.43 -11.93
C THR A 16 17.08 -0.05 -10.48
N ALA A 17 17.68 -1.22 -10.27
CA ALA A 17 17.96 -1.72 -8.93
C ALA A 17 18.94 -0.77 -8.21
N ILE A 18 18.54 -0.27 -7.04
CA ILE A 18 19.34 0.63 -6.21
C ILE A 18 19.60 0.04 -4.83
N PRO A 19 20.73 0.37 -4.17
CA PRO A 19 20.99 0.00 -2.79
C PRO A 19 19.91 0.52 -1.85
N VAL A 20 19.52 -0.34 -0.92
CA VAL A 20 18.48 -0.05 0.07
C VAL A 20 19.07 0.67 1.28
N SER A 21 18.58 1.87 1.59
CA SER A 21 18.88 2.60 2.83
C SER A 21 17.71 2.48 3.82
N ARG A 22 17.98 2.56 5.13
CA ARG A 22 16.90 2.68 6.13
C ARG A 22 16.08 3.97 5.94
N PHE A 23 16.72 5.04 5.49
CA PHE A 23 16.12 6.33 5.23
C PHE A 23 16.09 6.56 3.71
N ARG A 24 15.29 5.77 2.99
CA ARG A 24 15.27 5.74 1.53
C ARG A 24 14.94 7.12 0.94
N PRO A 25 15.88 7.80 0.24
CA PRO A 25 15.56 9.00 -0.54
C PRO A 25 14.97 8.63 -1.91
N LYS A 26 15.23 7.40 -2.38
CA LYS A 26 14.67 6.78 -3.58
C LYS A 26 14.19 5.37 -3.26
N TYR A 27 13.13 4.94 -3.93
CA TYR A 27 12.52 3.63 -3.82
C TYR A 27 13.00 2.74 -4.97
N ARG A 28 13.18 1.44 -4.71
CA ARG A 28 13.49 0.49 -5.78
C ARG A 28 12.30 0.38 -6.74
N ALA A 29 12.58 0.02 -8.00
CA ALA A 29 11.54 -0.46 -8.89
C ALA A 29 10.95 -1.77 -8.34
N LEU A 30 9.62 -1.88 -8.42
CA LEU A 30 8.92 -3.14 -8.27
C LEU A 30 8.90 -3.86 -9.62
N SER A 31 9.02 -5.19 -9.60
CA SER A 31 8.70 -6.01 -10.77
C SER A 31 7.21 -5.92 -11.10
N ASP A 32 6.82 -6.35 -12.30
CA ASP A 32 5.41 -6.33 -12.68
C ASP A 32 4.57 -7.31 -11.84
N ASP A 33 5.15 -8.44 -11.42
CA ASP A 33 4.52 -9.37 -10.49
C ASP A 33 4.32 -8.74 -9.09
N GLU A 34 5.30 -7.98 -8.61
CA GLU A 34 5.20 -7.27 -7.32
C GLU A 34 4.15 -6.16 -7.37
N LYS A 35 4.03 -5.44 -8.50
CA LYS A 35 2.96 -4.46 -8.70
C LYS A 35 1.58 -5.14 -8.71
N ALA A 36 1.45 -6.24 -9.44
CA ALA A 36 0.20 -7.00 -9.50
C ALA A 36 -0.20 -7.51 -8.10
N LEU A 37 0.75 -8.03 -7.33
CA LEU A 37 0.50 -8.49 -5.96
C LEU A 37 0.13 -7.33 -5.02
N HIS A 38 0.80 -6.19 -5.15
CA HIS A 38 0.46 -4.97 -4.40
C HIS A 38 -0.99 -4.54 -4.65
N ASP A 39 -1.40 -4.51 -5.92
CA ASP A 39 -2.75 -4.12 -6.32
C ASP A 39 -3.78 -5.15 -5.87
N GLU A 40 -3.47 -6.45 -5.97
CA GLU A 40 -4.32 -7.52 -5.45
C GLU A 40 -4.58 -7.37 -3.95
N ILE A 41 -3.53 -7.12 -3.15
CA ILE A 41 -3.67 -6.91 -1.69
C ILE A 41 -4.61 -5.74 -1.40
N LYS A 42 -4.44 -4.61 -2.08
CA LYS A 42 -5.26 -3.42 -1.86
C LYS A 42 -6.71 -3.59 -2.32
N ASN A 43 -6.92 -4.26 -3.44
CA ASN A 43 -8.27 -4.57 -3.93
C ASN A 43 -9.03 -5.44 -2.92
N LYS A 44 -8.39 -6.49 -2.39
CA LYS A 44 -8.99 -7.33 -1.34
C LYS A 44 -9.24 -6.58 -0.03
N ALA A 45 -8.38 -5.62 0.33
CA ALA A 45 -8.60 -4.77 1.49
C ALA A 45 -9.84 -3.88 1.32
N ALA A 46 -10.05 -3.30 0.13
CA ALA A 46 -11.24 -2.52 -0.18
C ALA A 46 -12.52 -3.37 -0.12
N GLU A 47 -12.48 -4.60 -0.64
CA GLU A 47 -13.59 -5.55 -0.52
C GLU A 47 -13.91 -5.86 0.96
N LEU A 48 -12.91 -6.06 1.81
CA LEU A 48 -13.10 -6.28 3.24
C LEU A 48 -13.64 -5.04 3.96
N GLU A 49 -13.16 -3.85 3.60
CA GLU A 49 -13.65 -2.58 4.12
C GLU A 49 -15.16 -2.44 3.89
N GLU A 50 -15.64 -2.72 2.67
CA GLU A 50 -17.06 -2.71 2.33
C GLU A 50 -17.87 -3.71 3.16
N VAL A 51 -17.32 -4.91 3.40
CA VAL A 51 -17.97 -5.93 4.24
C VAL A 51 -18.00 -5.49 5.70
N PHE A 52 -16.93 -4.90 6.23
CA PHE A 52 -16.86 -4.36 7.59
C PHE A 52 -17.85 -3.22 7.80
N GLY A 53 -18.07 -2.38 6.78
CA GLY A 53 -19.04 -1.29 6.80
C GLY A 53 -20.50 -1.74 7.02
N ARG A 54 -20.81 -3.03 6.80
CA ARG A 54 -22.15 -3.60 7.06
C ARG A 54 -22.37 -3.90 8.55
N VAL A 55 -21.30 -3.94 9.35
CA VAL A 55 -21.39 -4.15 10.79
C VAL A 55 -21.75 -2.83 11.46
N LYS A 56 -22.59 -2.88 12.50
CA LYS A 56 -22.95 -1.68 13.28
C LYS A 56 -21.69 -0.92 13.74
N ALA A 57 -21.75 0.40 13.68
CA ALA A 57 -20.69 1.25 14.20
C ALA A 57 -20.45 0.99 15.70
N GLY A 58 -19.19 1.01 16.12
CA GLY A 58 -18.80 0.82 17.50
C GLY A 58 -17.33 0.44 17.65
N ARG A 59 -16.88 0.32 18.91
CA ARG A 59 -15.47 0.07 19.26
C ARG A 59 -14.83 -1.07 18.47
N TYR A 60 -15.49 -2.22 18.37
CA TYR A 60 -14.91 -3.39 17.71
C TYR A 60 -14.84 -3.25 16.19
N ALA A 61 -15.82 -2.58 15.57
CA ALA A 61 -15.76 -2.26 14.14
C ALA A 61 -14.59 -1.29 13.86
N SER A 62 -14.39 -0.28 14.69
CA SER A 62 -13.25 0.64 14.58
C SER A 62 -11.90 -0.09 14.76
N LEU A 63 -11.79 -0.96 15.77
CA LEU A 63 -10.57 -1.76 15.98
C LEU A 63 -10.28 -2.72 14.82
N ALA A 64 -11.32 -3.34 14.26
CA ALA A 64 -11.17 -4.22 13.09
C ALA A 64 -10.68 -3.44 11.87
N MET A 65 -11.22 -2.24 11.63
CA MET A 65 -10.78 -1.38 10.53
C MET A 65 -9.32 -0.95 10.69
N THR A 66 -8.93 -0.45 11.88
CA THR A 66 -7.53 -0.12 12.17
C THR A 66 -6.60 -1.32 12.00
N SER A 67 -7.04 -2.51 12.40
CA SER A 67 -6.24 -3.73 12.23
C SER A 67 -6.06 -4.08 10.75
N LEU A 68 -7.11 -3.95 9.94
CA LEU A 68 -7.04 -4.16 8.48
C LEU A 68 -6.04 -3.19 7.84
N GLU A 69 -6.14 -1.89 8.14
CA GLU A 69 -5.22 -0.87 7.65
C GLU A 69 -3.77 -1.17 8.04
N GLN A 70 -3.52 -1.54 9.30
CA GLN A 70 -2.20 -1.87 9.79
C GLN A 70 -1.63 -3.12 9.12
N SER A 71 -2.43 -4.19 8.98
CA SER A 71 -2.02 -5.41 8.29
C SER A 71 -1.61 -5.12 6.84
N VAL A 72 -2.42 -4.34 6.11
CA VAL A 72 -2.15 -3.95 4.72
C VAL A 72 -0.89 -3.08 4.63
N MET A 73 -0.73 -2.10 5.52
CA MET A 73 0.46 -1.25 5.57
C MET A 73 1.74 -2.07 5.78
N TRP A 74 1.74 -2.99 6.75
CA TRP A 74 2.93 -3.78 7.07
C TRP A 74 3.30 -4.77 5.97
N ILE A 75 2.32 -5.45 5.38
CA ILE A 75 2.61 -6.42 4.31
C ILE A 75 3.07 -5.73 3.02
N VAL A 76 2.49 -4.57 2.67
CA VAL A 76 2.96 -3.77 1.52
C VAL A 76 4.35 -3.20 1.79
N LYS A 77 4.65 -2.81 3.02
CA LYS A 77 6.00 -2.38 3.40
C LYS A 77 7.02 -3.51 3.20
N GLU A 78 6.68 -4.73 3.57
CA GLU A 78 7.56 -5.89 3.32
C GLU A 78 7.74 -6.12 1.81
N LEU A 79 6.65 -6.13 1.05
CA LEU A 79 6.70 -6.26 -0.42
C LEU A 79 7.58 -5.19 -1.08
N THR A 80 7.60 -3.97 -0.54
CA THR A 80 8.35 -2.83 -1.10
C THR A 80 9.72 -2.61 -0.45
N SER A 81 10.14 -3.50 0.46
CA SER A 81 11.44 -3.42 1.12
C SER A 81 12.60 -3.77 0.18
#